data_AF-A0A375I7T2-F1
#
_entry.id   AF-A0A375I7T2-F1
#
_cell.length_a   1.000
_cell.length_b   1.000
_cell.length_c   1.000
_cell.angle_alpha   90.00
_cell.angle_beta   90.00
_cell.angle_gamma   90.00
#
_symmetry.space_group_name_H-M   'P 1'
#
loop_
_entity.id
_entity.type
_entity.pdbx_description
1 polymer ?
#
loop_
_entity_poly.entity_id
_entity_poly.type
_entity_poly.pdbx_seq_one_letter_code
_entity_poly.pdbx_strand_id
1 'polypeptide(L)' 'MVKEGSLCDLGQQQFLREAMSRLGMTRDEFAARISVPRRTLDKWLLPADSKDFRALPEIGRAYITEILSWAQQRP' A
#
# COMPACT_ATOMS: atom_id res chain seq x y z
N MET A 1 13.70 -18.34 7.21
CA MET A 1 13.26 -18.23 5.81
C MET A 1 12.25 -17.09 5.69
N VAL A 2 12.71 -15.84 5.64
CA VAL A 2 11.82 -14.71 5.32
C VAL A 2 12.45 -14.08 4.10
N LYS A 3 11.85 -14.30 2.92
CA LYS A 3 12.21 -13.50 1.75
C LYS A 3 11.69 -12.11 2.05
N GLU A 4 12.58 -11.22 2.49
CA GLU A 4 12.42 -9.78 2.33
C GLU A 4 12.36 -9.48 0.83
N GLY A 5 11.23 -9.86 0.22
CA GLY A 5 10.90 -9.48 -1.14
C GLY A 5 10.71 -7.98 -1.12
N SER A 6 11.71 -7.29 -1.65
CA SER A 6 11.72 -5.87 -1.96
C SER A 6 10.33 -5.42 -2.48
N LEU A 7 9.56 -4.75 -1.62
CA LEU A 7 8.29 -4.11 -1.99
C LEU A 7 8.51 -3.04 -3.09
N CYS A 8 9.77 -2.66 -3.30
CA CYS A 8 10.26 -1.70 -4.28
C CYS A 8 10.02 -2.14 -5.73
N ASP A 9 10.01 -3.45 -5.99
CA ASP A 9 9.90 -4.01 -7.34
C ASP A 9 8.46 -4.43 -7.71
N LEU A 10 7.54 -4.39 -6.75
CA LEU A 10 6.14 -4.75 -6.98
C LEU A 10 5.39 -3.62 -7.69
N GLY A 11 4.51 -4.01 -8.62
CA GLY A 11 3.51 -3.09 -9.18
C GLY A 11 2.59 -2.55 -8.09
N GLN A 12 2.05 -1.35 -8.31
CA GLN A 12 1.28 -0.59 -7.32
C GLN A 12 0.18 -1.40 -6.61
N GLN A 13 -0.61 -2.19 -7.34
CA GLN A 13 -1.66 -3.01 -6.73
C GLN A 13 -1.09 -4.05 -5.77
N GLN A 14 -0.05 -4.75 -6.19
CA GLN A 14 0.57 -5.80 -5.39
C GLN A 14 1.23 -5.18 -4.16
N PHE A 15 1.91 -4.04 -4.34
CA PHE A 15 2.46 -3.25 -3.24
C PHE A 15 1.41 -2.89 -2.18
N LEU A 16 0.26 -2.32 -2.60
CA LEU A 16 -0.80 -1.93 -1.66
C LEU A 16 -1.47 -3.12 -0.99
N ARG A 17 -1.71 -4.21 -1.72
CA ARG A 17 -2.29 -5.44 -1.17
C ARG A 17 -1.38 -6.10 -0.15
N GLU A 18 -0.09 -6.16 -0.44
CA GLU A 18 0.91 -6.69 0.45
C GLU A 18 1.07 -5.81 1.70
N ALA A 19 1.05 -4.48 1.54
CA ALA A 19 1.06 -3.55 2.67
C ALA A 19 -0.12 -3.78 3.63
N MET A 20 -1.34 -3.90 3.09
CA MET A 20 -2.54 -4.22 3.89
C MET A 20 -2.44 -5.57 4.58
N SER A 21 -1.96 -6.59 3.86
CA SER A 21 -1.74 -7.95 4.39
C SER A 21 -0.78 -7.95 5.57
N ARG A 22 0.38 -7.28 5.44
CA ARG A 22 1.41 -7.19 6.49
C ARG A 22 0.93 -6.43 7.72
N LEU A 23 0.11 -5.40 7.53
CA LEU A 23 -0.46 -4.62 8.63
C LEU A 23 -1.70 -5.28 9.25
N GLY A 24 -2.24 -6.34 8.63
CA GLY A 24 -3.49 -6.97 9.06
C GLY A 24 -4.70 -6.03 8.97
N MET A 25 -4.64 -5.01 8.10
CA MET A 25 -5.65 -3.96 8.01
C MET A 25 -6.61 -4.20 6.84
N THR A 26 -7.88 -3.92 7.07
CA THR A 26 -8.86 -3.77 5.99
C THR A 26 -8.55 -2.54 5.14
N ARG A 27 -9.20 -2.42 3.98
CA ARG A 27 -9.00 -1.25 3.10
C ARG A 27 -9.43 0.06 3.75
N ASP A 28 -10.47 0.04 4.58
CA ASP A 28 -10.96 1.23 5.28
C ASP A 28 -10.00 1.66 6.38
N GLU A 29 -9.51 0.72 7.18
CA GLU A 29 -8.48 0.98 8.19
C GLU A 29 -7.18 1.46 7.56
N PHE A 30 -6.74 0.84 6.47
CA PHE A 30 -5.52 1.23 5.77
C PHE A 30 -5.64 2.62 5.14
N ALA A 31 -6.77 2.93 4.49
CA ALA A 31 -7.03 4.26 3.93
C ALA A 31 -7.02 5.33 5.03
N ALA A 32 -7.68 5.06 6.17
CA ALA A 32 -7.65 5.94 7.33
C ALA A 32 -6.23 6.09 7.90
N ARG A 33 -5.47 4.99 7.98
CA ARG A 33 -4.10 4.97 8.52
C ARG A 33 -3.11 5.80 7.69
N ILE A 34 -3.32 5.88 6.38
CA ILE A 34 -2.50 6.69 5.47
C ILE A 34 -3.12 8.06 5.15
N SER A 35 -4.20 8.44 5.85
CA SER A 35 -4.92 9.71 5.70
C SER A 35 -5.41 9.99 4.27
N VAL A 36 -5.90 8.96 3.57
CA VAL A 36 -6.51 9.12 2.25
C VAL A 36 -7.96 8.65 2.24
N PRO A 37 -8.82 9.23 1.39
CA PRO A 37 -10.17 8.71 1.20
C PRO A 37 -10.14 7.26 0.70
N ARG A 38 -11.05 6.42 1.21
CA ARG A 38 -11.23 5.03 0.77
C ARG A 38 -11.34 4.88 -0.75
N ARG A 39 -12.06 5.81 -1.39
CA ARG A 39 -12.23 5.89 -2.85
C ARG A 39 -10.92 6.14 -3.60
N THR A 40 -9.99 6.90 -3.01
CA THR A 40 -8.67 7.14 -3.59
C THR A 40 -7.85 5.84 -3.57
N LEU A 41 -7.87 5.13 -2.44
CA LEU A 41 -7.23 3.81 -2.34
C LEU A 41 -7.83 2.81 -3.34
N ASP A 42 -9.15 2.80 -3.53
CA ASP A 42 -9.79 1.95 -4.54
C ASP A 42 -9.25 2.23 -5.94
N LYS A 43 -9.13 3.51 -6.32
CA LYS A 43 -8.57 3.89 -7.63
C LYS A 43 -7.11 3.48 -7.79
N TRP A 44 -6.34 3.47 -6.71
CA TRP A 44 -4.96 2.96 -6.72
C TRP A 44 -4.89 1.44 -6.84
N LEU A 45 -5.91 0.73 -6.38
CA LEU A 45 -6.02 -0.73 -6.49
C LEU A 45 -6.59 -1.20 -7.83
N LEU A 46 -7.03 -0.28 -8.70
CA LEU A 46 -7.55 -0.64 -10.02
C LEU A 46 -6.44 -1.10 -10.97
N PRO A 47 -6.77 -1.97 -11.95
CA PRO A 47 -5.88 -2.32 -13.07
C PRO A 47 -5.43 -1.10 -13.86
N ALA A 48 -4.20 -1.12 -14.38
CA ALA A 48 -3.62 0.02 -15.09
C ALA A 48 -4.34 0.34 -16.42
N ASP A 49 -5.07 -0.63 -16.98
CA ASP A 49 -5.95 -0.48 -18.14
C ASP A 49 -7.33 0.11 -17.79
N SER A 50 -7.65 0.27 -16.51
CA SER A 50 -8.91 0.90 -16.09
C SER A 50 -8.88 2.42 -16.29
N LYS A 51 -9.96 2.98 -16.84
CA LYS A 51 -10.12 4.44 -17.03
C LYS A 51 -10.07 5.23 -15.73
N ASP A 52 -10.44 4.60 -14.62
CA ASP A 52 -10.44 5.20 -13.29
C ASP A 52 -9.14 4.96 -12.51
N PHE A 53 -8.17 4.27 -13.11
CA PHE A 53 -6.87 4.04 -12.51
C PHE A 53 -6.19 5.36 -12.15
N ARG A 54 -5.62 5.39 -10.95
CA ARG A 54 -4.79 6.51 -10.51
C ARG A 54 -3.45 5.96 -10.05
N ALA A 55 -2.38 6.58 -10.51
CA ALA A 55 -1.05 6.31 -9.99
C ALA A 55 -0.96 6.79 -8.54
N LEU A 56 -0.36 5.95 -7.70
CA LEU A 56 0.06 6.27 -6.34
C LEU A 56 1.23 7.26 -6.45
N PRO A 57 1.13 8.46 -5.86
CA PRO A 57 2.24 9.40 -5.83
C PRO A 57 3.45 8.81 -5.09
N GLU A 58 4.65 9.17 -5.51
CA GLU A 58 5.90 8.71 -4.89
C GLU A 58 5.94 8.97 -3.38
N ILE A 59 5.48 10.15 -2.94
CA ILE A 59 5.40 10.50 -1.53
C ILE A 59 4.47 9.57 -0.74
N GLY A 60 3.35 9.16 -1.34
CA GLY A 60 2.42 8.21 -0.71
C GLY A 60 3.05 6.83 -0.59
N ARG A 61 3.83 6.42 -1.59
CA ARG A 61 4.60 5.17 -1.54
C ARG A 61 5.66 5.19 -0.44
N ALA A 62 6.46 6.26 -0.36
CA ALA A 62 7.46 6.43 0.68
C ALA A 62 6.84 6.34 2.08
N TYR A 63 5.71 7.02 2.29
CA TYR A 63 5.00 6.99 3.56
C TYR A 63 4.50 5.59 3.95
N ILE A 64 3.95 4.83 3.00
CA ILE A 64 3.52 3.43 3.24
C ILE A 64 4.72 2.55 3.59
N THR A 65 5.82 2.67 2.84
CA THR A 65 7.05 1.92 3.11
C THR A 65 7.59 2.22 4.50
N GLU A 66 7.56 3.48 4.91
CA GLU A 66 7.95 3.88 6.26
C GLU A 66 7.06 3.22 7.32
N ILE A 67 5.72 3.30 7.19
CA ILE A 67 4.78 2.63 8.11
C ILE A 67 5.09 1.14 8.26
N LEU A 68 5.39 0.44 7.16
CA LEU A 68 5.72 -0.98 7.17
C LEU A 68 7.04 -1.27 7.90
N SER A 69 8.05 -0.42 7.68
CA SER A 69 9.33 -0.52 8.41
C SER A 69 9.12 -0.36 9.91
N TRP A 70 8.29 0.59 10.35
CA TRP A 70 7.96 0.77 11.77
C TRP A 70 7.16 -0.40 12.34
N ALA A 71 6.23 -0.97 11.56
CA ALA A 71 5.43 -2.12 11.99
C ALA A 71 6.29 -3.37 12.23
N GLN A 72 7.35 -3.56 11.44
CA GLN A 72 8.27 -4.70 11.57
C GLN A 72 9.21 -4.58 12.78
N GLN A 73 9.45 -3.35 13.27
CA GLN A 73 10.35 -3.08 14.39
C GLN A 73 9.69 -3.22 15.78
N ARG A 74 8.38 -3.48 15.85
CA ARG A 74 7.71 -3.71 17.14
C ARG A 74 8.01 -5.12 17.66
N PRO A 75 8.65 -5.27 18.84
CA PRO A 75 8.98 -6.57 19.44
C PRO A 75 7.73 -7.33 19.94
#